data_AF-A0A821HUQ9-F1
#
_entry.id   AF-A0A821HUQ9-F1
#
_cell.length_a   1.000
_cell.length_b   1.000
_cell.length_c   1.000
_cell.angle_alpha   90.00
_cell.angle_beta   90.00
_cell.angle_gamma   90.00
#
_symmetry.space_group_name_H-M   'P 1'
#
loop_
_entity.id
_entity.type
_entity.pdbx_description
1 polymer ?
#
loop_
_entity_poly.entity_id
_entity_poly.type
_entity_poly.pdbx_seq_one_letter_code
_entity_poly.pdbx_strand_id
1 'polypeptide(L)' 'MTNRELGRCLVCDDIAIGINFGVPTCMPCKAFFRRNAVKLGTHEFVCRYDGD' A
#
# COMPACT_ATOMS: atom_id res chain seq x y z
N MET A 1 -1.09 16.97 10.77
CA MET A 1 -1.31 16.88 9.32
C MET A 1 -2.74 16.40 9.14
N THR A 2 -3.63 17.26 8.66
CA THR A 2 -5.02 16.85 8.44
C THR A 2 -5.07 16.02 7.16
N ASN A 3 -5.97 15.02 7.12
CA ASN A 3 -6.13 14.08 6.01
C ASN A 3 -6.34 14.78 4.63
N ARG A 4 -6.73 16.07 4.63
CA ARG A 4 -6.96 16.88 3.42
C ARG A 4 -5.70 17.26 2.62
N GLU A 5 -4.50 17.24 3.21
CA GLU A 5 -3.26 17.61 2.49
C GLU A 5 -2.52 16.42 1.86
N LEU A 6 -2.83 15.19 2.30
CA LEU A 6 -2.20 13.96 1.80
C LEU A 6 -2.81 13.49 0.47
N GLY A 7 -4.06 13.85 0.20
CA GLY A 7 -4.77 13.47 -1.02
C GLY A 7 -5.13 11.98 -1.08
N ARG A 8 -4.72 11.31 -2.15
CA ARG A 8 -5.05 9.91 -2.46
C ARG A 8 -3.88 8.98 -2.20
N CYS A 9 -4.19 7.72 -1.90
CA CYS A 9 -3.24 6.63 -1.77
C CYS A 9 -2.60 6.35 -3.13
N LEU A 10 -1.28 6.43 -3.24
CA LEU A 10 -0.55 6.19 -4.49
C LEU A 10 -0.48 4.71 -4.92
N VAL A 11 -1.35 3.86 -4.36
CA VAL A 11 -1.39 2.41 -4.63
C VAL A 11 -2.77 2.01 -5.18
N CYS A 12 -3.85 2.50 -4.56
CA CYS A 12 -5.22 2.13 -4.92
C CYS A 12 -6.19 3.32 -4.99
N ASP A 13 -5.68 4.56 -4.93
CA ASP A 13 -6.45 5.82 -4.99
C ASP A 13 -7.48 6.10 -3.88
N ASP A 14 -7.58 5.24 -2.87
CA ASP A 14 -8.39 5.49 -1.66
C ASP A 14 -7.82 6.63 -0.81
N ILE A 15 -8.53 7.10 0.21
CA ILE A 15 -8.14 8.23 1.06
C ILE A 15 -6.85 7.90 1.81
N ALA A 16 -5.79 8.69 1.56
CA ALA A 16 -4.50 8.50 2.21
C ALA A 16 -4.54 8.97 3.67
N ILE A 17 -4.35 8.06 4.62
CA ILE A 17 -4.42 8.39 6.05
C ILE A 17 -3.12 9.02 6.58
N GLY A 18 -2.05 9.03 5.78
CA GLY A 18 -0.72 9.47 6.18
C GLY A 18 0.37 9.05 5.20
N ILE A 19 1.58 9.55 5.42
CA ILE A 19 2.80 9.02 4.80
C ILE A 19 3.16 7.74 5.55
N ASN A 20 3.07 6.58 4.90
CA ASN A 20 3.55 5.32 5.45
C ASN A 20 4.61 4.75 4.51
N PHE A 21 5.76 4.37 5.07
CA PHE A 21 6.89 3.82 4.29
C PHE A 21 7.35 4.76 3.16
N GLY A 22 7.30 6.08 3.40
CA GLY A 22 7.80 7.10 2.47
C GLY A 22 6.79 7.65 1.47
N VAL A 23 5.58 7.08 1.36
CA VAL A 23 4.56 7.53 0.40
C VAL A 23 3.15 7.67 1.01
N PRO A 24 2.28 8.57 0.50
CA PRO A 24 0.89 8.67 0.90
C PRO A 24 0.12 7.37 0.65
N THR A 25 -0.46 6.77 1.70
CA THR A 25 -1.18 5.49 1.61
C THR A 25 -2.42 5.43 2.52
N CYS A 26 -3.43 4.66 2.10
CA CYS A 26 -4.59 4.30 2.91
C CYS A 26 -4.23 3.22 3.95
N MET A 27 -5.14 2.96 4.91
CA MET A 27 -4.91 1.97 5.98
C MET A 27 -4.70 0.54 5.45
N PRO A 28 -5.48 0.03 4.47
CA PRO A 28 -5.28 -1.30 3.91
C PRO A 28 -3.91 -1.48 3.24
N CYS A 29 -3.48 -0.55 2.38
CA CYS A 29 -2.18 -0.63 1.69
C CYS A 29 -1.00 -0.60 2.68
N LYS A 30 -1.07 0.27 3.70
CA LYS A 30 -0.09 0.27 4.82
C LYS A 30 0.00 -1.11 5.47
N ALA A 31 -1.13 -1.70 5.82
CA ALA A 31 -1.17 -2.97 6.53
C ALA A 31 -0.71 -4.15 5.66
N PHE A 32 -1.09 -4.15 4.38
CA PHE A 32 -0.63 -5.13 3.40
C PHE A 32 0.89 -5.09 3.25
N PHE A 33 1.47 -3.91 3.01
CA PHE A 33 2.92 -3.76 2.86
C PHE A 33 3.67 -4.25 4.10
N ARG A 34 3.27 -3.80 5.30
CA ARG A 34 3.91 -4.21 6.57
C ARG A 34 3.93 -5.74 6.78
N ARG A 35 2.87 -6.44 6.39
CA ARG A 35 2.76 -7.90 6.59
C ARG A 35 3.60 -8.71 5.61
N ASN A 36 3.94 -8.13 4.45
CA ASN A 36 4.48 -8.88 3.32
C ASN A 36 5.84 -8.38 2.81
N ALA A 37 6.27 -7.16 3.15
CA ALA A 37 7.53 -6.58 2.68
C ALA A 37 8.76 -7.44 3.04
N VAL A 38 8.71 -8.19 4.14
CA VAL A 38 9.80 -9.09 4.59
C VAL A 38 9.67 -10.52 4.06
N LYS A 39 8.60 -10.83 3.32
CA LYS A 39 8.33 -12.20 2.81
C LYS A 39 8.70 -12.40 1.34
N LEU A 40 9.21 -11.34 0.69
CA LEU A 40 9.76 -11.43 -0.66
C LEU A 40 10.84 -12.52 -0.70
N GLY A 41 10.67 -13.51 -1.57
CA GLY A 41 11.57 -14.68 -1.72
C GLY A 41 11.22 -15.91 -0.87
N THR A 42 10.26 -15.83 0.06
CA THR A 42 9.76 -17.00 0.82
C THR A 42 8.29 -17.30 0.53
N HIS A 43 7.50 -16.26 0.27
CA HIS A 43 6.10 -16.37 -0.13
C HIS A 43 5.83 -15.36 -1.24
N GLU A 44 5.95 -15.81 -2.49
CA GLU A 44 5.65 -14.99 -3.65
C GLU A 44 4.14 -14.90 -3.89
N PHE A 45 3.68 -13.69 -4.20
CA PHE A 45 2.31 -13.50 -4.66
C PHE A 45 2.21 -13.95 -6.11
N VAL A 46 1.36 -14.95 -6.36
CA VAL A 46 1.04 -15.40 -7.71
C VAL A 46 -0.27 -14.74 -8.13
N CYS A 47 -0.21 -13.90 -9.17
CA CYS A 47 -1.42 -13.43 -9.84
C CYS A 47 -2.12 -14.62 -10.50
N ARG A 48 -3.44 -14.74 -10.34
CA ARG A 48 -4.22 -15.80 -11.00
C ARG A 48 -4.54 -15.46 -12.48
N TYR A 49 -4.15 -14.27 -12.92
CA TYR A 49 -4.25 -13.75 -14.28
C TYR A 49 -2.85 -13.28 -14.72
N ASP A 50 -2.77 -12.45 -15.77
CA ASP A 50 -1.50 -12.03 -16.38
C ASP A 50 -0.85 -10.79 -15.74
N GLY A 51 -1.51 -10.17 -14.75
CA GLY A 51 -0.95 -9.04 -13.99
C GLY A 51 -1.05 -7.69 -14.70
N ASP A 52 -1.91 -7.58 -15.71
CA ASP A 52 -2.30 -6.34 -16.39
C ASP A 52 -3.32 -5.50 -15.59
#